data_AF-A0A369QJN4-F1
#
_entry.id   AF-A0A369QJN4-F1
#
_cell.length_a   1.000
_cell.length_b   1.000
_cell.length_c   1.000
_cell.angle_alpha   90.00
_cell.angle_beta   90.00
_cell.angle_gamma   90.00
#
_symmetry.space_group_name_H-M   'P 1'
#
loop_
_entity.id
_entity.type
_entity.pdbx_description
1 polymer ?
#
loop_
_entity_poly.entity_id
_entity_poly.type
_entity_poly.pdbx_seq_one_letter_code
_entity_poly.pdbx_strand_id
1 'polypeptide(L)'
;MTNLILYNPFQQLSFIHKNCFLCGQPVNPTEVIPIFPDWLTTSYNLAHQELLLLDKSILTYAELTLPCCTNCREHHLGPLEQKVQAAATQGLAGWQQLDPKILFQWLGKIFYGLLVREINAEQDPLIKPPFLLTEDIYMLDKMQSFFKVLQSIRVPMQFADFMPCSVFIAPLQPDADSPAFEFRDDLHTMMISIKQGNTLLVSCLLDNGILKEALHRLWHPLTGKALYPKQAAEFQAQVYYAAYLLNVIPEYFVRPVKPSDDMLVLDTLIDDITASVFNPWQLSGYTQMFEEMLKRWGITATEILQDPLHPLSFIFDAAGNFKDKEPA
;
A
#
# COMPACT_ATOMS: atom_id res chain seq x y z
N MET A 1 -13.13 4.08 -30.46
CA MET A 1 -12.64 5.23 -29.67
C MET A 1 -12.45 4.75 -28.24
N THR A 2 -11.28 5.01 -27.65
CA THR A 2 -10.98 4.63 -26.26
C THR A 2 -11.87 5.44 -25.31
N ASN A 3 -12.50 4.78 -24.35
CA ASN A 3 -13.30 5.48 -23.35
C ASN A 3 -12.38 6.08 -22.26
N LEU A 4 -12.18 7.39 -22.30
CA LEU A 4 -11.32 8.14 -21.38
C LEU A 4 -12.08 8.76 -20.20
N ILE A 5 -13.33 8.35 -19.95
CA ILE A 5 -14.15 8.88 -18.86
C ILE A 5 -13.77 8.19 -17.54
N LEU A 6 -13.41 8.98 -16.54
CA LEU A 6 -13.17 8.53 -15.18
C LEU A 6 -14.48 8.29 -14.43
N TYR A 7 -14.53 7.24 -13.62
CA TYR A 7 -15.61 7.02 -12.67
C TYR A 7 -15.26 7.70 -11.33
N ASN A 8 -16.24 8.35 -10.70
CA ASN A 8 -16.09 9.00 -9.40
C ASN A 8 -17.25 8.58 -8.46
N PRO A 9 -17.03 7.63 -7.53
CA PRO A 9 -18.06 7.18 -6.59
C PRO A 9 -18.37 8.20 -5.48
N PHE A 10 -17.53 9.24 -5.31
CA PHE A 10 -17.61 10.18 -4.19
C PHE A 10 -18.64 11.29 -4.42
N GLN A 11 -18.99 11.59 -5.67
CA GLN A 11 -20.01 12.61 -5.99
C GLN A 11 -21.41 12.27 -5.45
N GLN A 12 -21.69 10.97 -5.26
CA GLN A 12 -22.97 10.48 -4.74
C GLN A 12 -22.80 9.63 -3.47
N LEU A 13 -21.58 9.58 -2.89
CA LEU A 13 -21.20 8.68 -1.80
C LEU A 13 -21.65 7.22 -2.02
N SER A 14 -21.64 6.78 -3.27
CA SER A 14 -22.16 5.47 -3.65
C SER A 14 -21.09 4.39 -3.47
N PHE A 15 -20.74 4.09 -2.22
CA PHE A 15 -19.84 2.98 -1.83
C PHE A 15 -20.57 1.64 -1.69
N ILE A 16 -21.79 1.61 -2.19
CA ILE A 16 -22.77 0.55 -1.95
C ILE A 16 -22.39 -0.69 -2.78
N HIS A 17 -22.51 -1.88 -2.17
CA HIS A 17 -22.30 -3.22 -2.74
C HIS A 17 -23.09 -3.55 -4.03
N LYS A 18 -23.79 -2.58 -4.62
CA LYS A 18 -24.65 -2.73 -5.80
C LYS A 18 -24.01 -2.25 -7.10
N ASN A 19 -22.86 -1.58 -7.03
CA ASN A 19 -22.16 -1.06 -8.20
C ASN A 19 -20.72 -1.59 -8.26
N CYS A 20 -20.24 -1.88 -9.46
CA CYS A 20 -18.85 -2.25 -9.70
C CYS A 20 -17.92 -1.15 -9.19
N PHE A 21 -17.00 -1.51 -8.31
CA PHE A 21 -16.12 -0.56 -7.65
C PHE A 21 -15.29 0.27 -8.64
N LEU A 22 -14.96 -0.29 -9.82
CA LEU A 22 -14.04 0.33 -10.78
C LEU A 22 -14.72 1.21 -11.84
N CYS A 23 -15.98 0.92 -12.20
CA CYS A 23 -16.68 1.64 -13.30
C CYS A 23 -18.08 2.15 -12.95
N GLY A 24 -18.62 1.80 -11.76
CA GLY A 24 -19.94 2.24 -11.31
C GLY A 24 -21.13 1.53 -11.93
N GLN A 25 -20.92 0.59 -12.87
CA GLN A 25 -22.03 -0.19 -13.45
C GLN A 25 -22.73 -1.02 -12.36
N PRO A 26 -24.07 -1.11 -12.36
CA PRO A 26 -24.79 -1.99 -11.45
C PRO A 26 -24.31 -3.43 -11.56
N VAL A 27 -24.24 -4.14 -10.43
CA VAL A 27 -23.84 -5.54 -10.33
C VAL A 27 -24.80 -6.31 -9.43
N ASN A 28 -24.90 -7.60 -9.67
CA ASN A 28 -25.58 -8.51 -8.75
C ASN A 28 -24.70 -8.78 -7.51
N PRO A 29 -25.28 -9.16 -6.36
CA PRO A 29 -24.50 -9.47 -5.16
C PRO A 29 -23.46 -10.59 -5.31
N THR A 30 -23.63 -11.47 -6.31
CA THR A 30 -22.69 -12.55 -6.63
C THR A 30 -21.57 -12.13 -7.60
N GLU A 31 -21.70 -10.96 -8.24
CA GLU A 31 -20.69 -10.42 -9.15
C GLU A 31 -19.62 -9.69 -8.33
N VAL A 32 -18.70 -10.49 -7.80
CA VAL A 32 -17.59 -10.04 -6.97
C VAL A 32 -16.25 -10.48 -7.52
N ILE A 33 -15.19 -9.83 -7.05
CA ILE A 33 -13.79 -10.23 -7.23
C ILE A 33 -13.10 -10.25 -5.87
N PRO A 34 -12.21 -11.21 -5.59
CA PRO A 34 -11.50 -11.21 -4.31
C PRO A 34 -10.51 -10.03 -4.22
N ILE A 35 -10.37 -9.46 -3.01
CA ILE A 35 -9.41 -8.39 -2.71
C ILE A 35 -7.99 -8.93 -2.87
N PHE A 36 -7.71 -10.09 -2.27
CA PHE A 36 -6.48 -10.84 -2.48
C PHE A 36 -6.70 -11.89 -3.59
N PRO A 37 -5.91 -11.89 -4.67
CA PRO A 37 -6.21 -12.71 -5.84
C PRO A 37 -6.05 -14.21 -5.59
N ASP A 38 -6.82 -15.04 -6.31
CA ASP A 38 -6.84 -16.50 -6.13
C ASP A 38 -5.48 -17.17 -6.28
N TRP A 39 -4.63 -16.67 -7.18
CA TRP A 39 -3.28 -17.19 -7.36
C TRP A 39 -2.42 -16.98 -6.09
N LEU A 40 -2.61 -15.87 -5.39
CA LEU A 40 -1.89 -15.54 -4.16
C LEU A 40 -2.41 -16.39 -3.01
N THR A 41 -3.74 -16.47 -2.86
CA THR A 41 -4.36 -17.24 -1.79
C THR A 41 -4.08 -18.73 -1.92
N THR A 42 -4.03 -19.26 -3.15
CA THR A 42 -3.63 -20.64 -3.44
C THR A 42 -2.16 -20.88 -3.14
N SER A 43 -1.25 -19.98 -3.58
CA SER A 43 0.20 -20.18 -3.43
C SER A 43 0.66 -20.23 -1.98
N TYR A 44 -0.04 -19.54 -1.08
CA TYR A 44 0.31 -19.44 0.33
C TYR A 44 -0.74 -20.04 1.28
N ASN A 45 -1.74 -20.76 0.75
CA ASN A 45 -2.84 -21.36 1.50
C ASN A 45 -3.53 -20.35 2.45
N LEU A 46 -3.87 -19.17 1.91
CA LEU A 46 -4.42 -18.06 2.69
C LEU A 46 -5.94 -18.12 2.86
N ALA A 47 -6.65 -18.92 2.05
CA ALA A 47 -8.11 -18.86 1.95
C ALA A 47 -8.85 -18.94 3.30
N HIS A 48 -8.31 -19.72 4.26
CA HIS A 48 -8.86 -19.87 5.61
C HIS A 48 -8.05 -19.14 6.69
N GLN A 49 -6.99 -18.43 6.31
CA GLN A 49 -6.24 -17.61 7.25
C GLN A 49 -7.06 -16.37 7.58
N GLU A 50 -6.94 -15.93 8.83
CA GLU A 50 -7.70 -14.83 9.39
C GLU A 50 -6.94 -13.52 9.27
N LEU A 51 -7.68 -12.44 9.04
CA LEU A 51 -7.23 -11.06 9.08
C LEU A 51 -8.07 -10.31 10.12
N LEU A 52 -7.39 -9.61 11.04
CA LEU A 52 -8.03 -8.72 12.00
C LEU A 52 -8.25 -7.35 11.33
N LEU A 53 -9.51 -6.92 11.25
CA LEU A 53 -9.92 -5.64 10.69
C LEU A 53 -9.93 -4.52 11.75
N LEU A 54 -10.04 -3.25 11.32
CA LEU A 54 -10.03 -2.08 12.21
C LEU A 54 -11.22 -2.09 13.18
N ASP A 55 -12.36 -2.59 12.74
CA ASP A 55 -13.54 -2.84 13.56
C ASP A 55 -13.42 -4.01 14.55
N LYS A 56 -12.25 -4.66 14.58
CA LYS A 56 -11.92 -5.87 15.36
C LYS A 56 -12.67 -7.12 14.93
N SER A 57 -13.38 -7.06 13.80
CA SER A 57 -13.90 -8.28 13.18
C SER A 57 -12.75 -9.11 12.63
N ILE A 58 -12.98 -10.41 12.55
CA ILE A 58 -12.04 -11.37 12.00
C ILE A 58 -12.71 -11.97 10.77
N LEU A 59 -12.08 -11.77 9.61
CA LEU A 59 -12.52 -12.36 8.34
C LEU A 59 -11.39 -13.21 7.76
N THR A 60 -11.76 -14.17 6.94
CA THR A 60 -10.80 -14.92 6.16
C THR A 60 -10.43 -14.18 4.87
N TYR A 61 -9.25 -14.45 4.32
CA TYR A 61 -8.85 -13.88 3.02
C TYR A 61 -9.86 -14.17 1.90
N ALA A 62 -10.57 -15.31 1.94
CA ALA A 62 -11.58 -15.68 0.95
C ALA A 62 -12.87 -14.85 1.05
N GLU A 63 -13.19 -14.32 2.23
CA GLU A 63 -14.39 -13.48 2.46
C GLU A 63 -14.18 -12.03 1.99
N LEU A 64 -12.92 -11.60 1.88
CA LEU A 64 -12.56 -10.25 1.45
C LEU A 64 -12.77 -10.09 -0.07
N THR A 65 -13.88 -9.48 -0.44
CA THR A 65 -14.31 -9.31 -1.84
C THR A 65 -14.80 -7.90 -2.16
N LEU A 66 -14.82 -7.54 -3.45
CA LEU A 66 -15.35 -6.29 -3.97
C LEU A 66 -16.40 -6.54 -5.06
N PRO A 67 -17.47 -5.71 -5.13
CA PRO A 67 -18.43 -5.76 -6.24
C PRO A 67 -17.74 -5.41 -7.56
N CYS A 68 -17.79 -6.29 -8.55
CA CYS A 68 -17.08 -6.12 -9.81
C CYS A 68 -17.85 -6.71 -10.98
N CYS A 69 -18.14 -5.88 -12.00
CA CYS A 69 -18.82 -6.37 -13.20
C CYS A 69 -17.89 -7.23 -14.05
N THR A 70 -18.49 -8.14 -14.82
CA THR A 70 -17.78 -9.07 -15.69
C THR A 70 -16.79 -8.37 -16.64
N ASN A 71 -17.18 -7.23 -17.24
CA ASN A 71 -16.30 -6.46 -18.12
C ASN A 71 -15.02 -5.96 -17.42
N CYS A 72 -15.14 -5.38 -16.21
CA CYS A 72 -13.98 -4.90 -15.48
C CYS A 72 -13.08 -6.04 -15.01
N ARG A 73 -13.69 -7.14 -14.56
CA ARG A 73 -12.97 -8.35 -14.17
C ARG A 73 -12.15 -8.91 -15.31
N GLU A 74 -12.73 -9.08 -16.49
CA GLU A 74 -12.10 -9.80 -17.61
C GLU A 74 -11.13 -8.92 -18.42
N HIS A 75 -11.44 -7.65 -18.64
CA HIS A 75 -10.66 -6.80 -19.54
C HIS A 75 -9.66 -5.87 -18.84
N HIS A 76 -9.76 -5.70 -17.51
CA HIS A 76 -8.88 -4.79 -16.77
C HIS A 76 -8.15 -5.50 -15.62
N LEU A 77 -8.90 -6.14 -14.72
CA LEU A 77 -8.31 -6.77 -13.53
C LEU A 77 -7.63 -8.11 -13.85
N GLY A 78 -8.23 -8.94 -14.71
CA GLY A 78 -7.61 -10.21 -15.15
C GLY A 78 -6.22 -10.01 -15.77
N PRO A 79 -6.05 -9.11 -16.75
CA PRO A 79 -4.74 -8.80 -17.31
C PRO A 79 -3.76 -8.20 -16.31
N LEU A 80 -4.24 -7.39 -15.34
CA LEU A 80 -3.42 -6.88 -14.24
C LEU A 80 -2.89 -8.05 -13.39
N GLU A 81 -3.77 -8.93 -12.91
CA GLU A 81 -3.41 -10.07 -12.06
C GLU A 81 -2.46 -11.04 -12.78
N GLN A 82 -2.64 -11.28 -14.09
CA GLN A 82 -1.74 -12.12 -14.88
C GLN A 82 -0.31 -11.58 -14.94
N LYS A 83 -0.14 -10.27 -15.17
CA LYS A 83 1.18 -9.63 -15.20
C LYS A 83 1.87 -9.72 -13.85
N VAL A 84 1.13 -9.49 -12.78
CA VAL A 84 1.65 -9.54 -11.41
C VAL A 84 2.00 -10.97 -11.02
N GLN A 85 1.15 -11.96 -11.30
CA GLN A 85 1.42 -13.36 -11.04
C GLN A 85 2.68 -13.85 -11.78
N ALA A 86 2.87 -13.42 -13.04
CA ALA A 86 4.05 -13.75 -13.82
C ALA A 86 5.33 -13.17 -13.19
N ALA A 87 5.29 -11.95 -12.65
CA ALA A 87 6.39 -11.36 -11.90
C ALA A 87 6.63 -12.10 -10.56
N ALA A 88 5.57 -12.36 -9.80
CA ALA A 88 5.64 -13.06 -8.52
C ALA A 88 6.29 -14.45 -8.64
N THR A 89 5.98 -15.19 -9.71
CA THR A 89 6.55 -16.51 -9.98
C THR A 89 8.05 -16.47 -10.24
N GLN A 90 8.58 -15.34 -10.72
CA GLN A 90 10.02 -15.13 -10.94
C GLN A 90 10.74 -14.59 -9.69
N GLY A 91 10.03 -14.41 -8.57
CA GLY A 91 10.60 -13.88 -7.33
C GLY A 91 11.15 -12.46 -7.49
N LEU A 92 12.27 -12.17 -6.81
CA LEU A 92 12.88 -10.85 -6.77
C LEU A 92 13.12 -10.25 -8.16
N ALA A 93 13.63 -11.03 -9.11
CA ALA A 93 13.93 -10.56 -10.45
C ALA A 93 12.67 -10.12 -11.19
N GLY A 94 11.56 -10.86 -11.03
CA GLY A 94 10.28 -10.49 -11.59
C GLY A 94 9.75 -9.20 -10.99
N TRP A 95 9.82 -9.04 -9.67
CA TRP A 95 9.40 -7.81 -8.99
C TRP A 95 10.20 -6.58 -9.42
N GLN A 96 11.52 -6.71 -9.56
CA GLN A 96 12.40 -5.61 -9.98
C GLN A 96 12.18 -5.19 -11.45
N GLN A 97 11.69 -6.11 -12.29
CA GLN A 97 11.41 -5.83 -13.71
C GLN A 97 9.96 -5.40 -13.97
N LEU A 98 9.06 -5.62 -13.01
CA LEU A 98 7.66 -5.25 -13.14
C LEU A 98 7.52 -3.73 -13.27
N ASP A 99 6.73 -3.28 -14.24
CA ASP A 99 6.40 -1.87 -14.42
C ASP A 99 5.85 -1.30 -13.08
N PRO A 100 6.46 -0.25 -12.52
CA PRO A 100 6.02 0.35 -11.27
C PRO A 100 4.54 0.75 -11.26
N LYS A 101 3.98 1.13 -12.42
CA LYS A 101 2.56 1.45 -12.55
C LYS A 101 1.68 0.22 -12.39
N ILE A 102 2.10 -0.94 -12.90
CA ILE A 102 1.39 -2.21 -12.70
C ILE A 102 1.44 -2.62 -11.22
N LEU A 103 2.58 -2.42 -10.55
CA LEU A 103 2.72 -2.69 -9.13
C LEU A 103 1.85 -1.76 -8.27
N PHE A 104 1.84 -0.46 -8.58
CA PHE A 104 0.92 0.52 -7.98
C PHE A 104 -0.54 0.10 -8.13
N GLN A 105 -0.95 -0.29 -9.34
CA GLN A 105 -2.31 -0.71 -9.62
C GLN A 105 -2.74 -1.92 -8.81
N TRP A 106 -1.85 -2.91 -8.67
CA TRP A 106 -2.12 -4.12 -7.92
C TRP A 106 -2.20 -3.89 -6.42
N LEU A 107 -1.17 -3.26 -5.83
CA LEU A 107 -1.17 -2.88 -4.41
C LEU A 107 -2.35 -1.95 -4.10
N GLY A 108 -2.63 -1.01 -5.00
CA GLY A 108 -3.72 -0.07 -4.86
C GLY A 108 -5.10 -0.72 -4.93
N LYS A 109 -5.29 -1.78 -5.73
CA LYS A 109 -6.54 -2.56 -5.74
C LYS A 109 -6.76 -3.30 -4.43
N ILE A 110 -5.71 -3.89 -3.85
CA ILE A 110 -5.79 -4.57 -2.54
C ILE A 110 -6.14 -3.53 -1.46
N PHE A 111 -5.37 -2.45 -1.39
CA PHE A 111 -5.56 -1.38 -0.41
C PHE A 111 -6.95 -0.73 -0.51
N TYR A 112 -7.38 -0.34 -1.72
CA TYR A 112 -8.70 0.24 -1.94
C TYR A 112 -9.81 -0.73 -1.49
N GLY A 113 -9.61 -2.03 -1.72
CA GLY A 113 -10.57 -3.04 -1.33
C GLY A 113 -10.79 -3.11 0.18
N LEU A 114 -9.70 -3.11 0.94
CA LEU A 114 -9.73 -3.05 2.41
C LEU A 114 -10.34 -1.74 2.89
N LEU A 115 -9.94 -0.61 2.31
CA LEU A 115 -10.45 0.71 2.66
C LEU A 115 -11.98 0.81 2.50
N VAL A 116 -12.51 0.38 1.35
CA VAL A 116 -13.96 0.36 1.12
C VAL A 116 -14.66 -0.61 2.05
N ARG A 117 -14.04 -1.75 2.38
CA ARG A 117 -14.61 -2.71 3.32
C ARG A 117 -14.79 -2.09 4.71
N GLU A 118 -13.76 -1.43 5.23
CA GLU A 118 -13.82 -0.77 6.54
C GLU A 118 -14.88 0.33 6.56
N ILE A 119 -14.89 1.21 5.55
CA ILE A 119 -15.88 2.30 5.47
C ILE A 119 -17.32 1.76 5.38
N ASN A 120 -17.53 0.64 4.67
CA ASN A 120 -18.84 0.01 4.62
C ASN A 120 -19.22 -0.64 5.96
N ALA A 121 -18.25 -1.18 6.72
CA ALA A 121 -18.48 -1.70 8.06
C ALA A 121 -18.90 -0.59 9.03
N GLU A 122 -18.32 0.61 8.92
CA GLU A 122 -18.69 1.79 9.72
C GLU A 122 -20.15 2.25 9.53
N GLN A 123 -20.82 1.83 8.47
CA GLN A 123 -22.24 2.13 8.26
C GLN A 123 -23.17 1.28 9.14
N ASP A 124 -22.70 0.17 9.71
CA ASP A 124 -23.48 -0.64 10.64
C ASP A 124 -23.47 0.02 12.03
N PRO A 125 -24.63 0.43 12.57
CA PRO A 125 -24.70 1.10 13.88
C PRO A 125 -24.26 0.24 15.07
N LEU A 126 -24.13 -1.09 14.87
CA LEU A 126 -23.61 -2.02 15.89
C LEU A 126 -22.08 -2.10 15.89
N ILE A 127 -21.44 -1.65 14.81
CA ILE A 127 -19.99 -1.63 14.67
C ILE A 127 -19.44 -0.32 15.24
N LYS A 128 -18.50 -0.44 16.19
CA LYS A 128 -17.87 0.68 16.88
C LYS A 128 -16.36 0.47 16.91
N PRO A 129 -15.65 0.71 15.80
CA PRO A 129 -14.19 0.65 15.81
C PRO A 129 -13.64 1.67 16.80
N PRO A 130 -12.46 1.41 17.40
CA PRO A 130 -11.81 2.36 18.30
C PRO A 130 -11.40 3.65 17.58
N PHE A 131 -11.18 3.58 16.26
CA PHE A 131 -10.85 4.70 15.38
C PHE A 131 -11.64 4.56 14.08
N LEU A 132 -12.47 5.55 13.76
CA LEU A 132 -13.22 5.61 12.52
C LEU A 132 -12.37 6.27 11.43
N LEU A 133 -12.27 5.64 10.26
CA LEU A 133 -11.64 6.24 9.08
C LEU A 133 -12.43 7.46 8.60
N THR A 134 -13.75 7.44 8.75
CA THR A 134 -14.61 8.57 8.40
C THR A 134 -14.47 9.79 9.32
N GLU A 135 -13.82 9.65 10.49
CA GLU A 135 -13.52 10.77 11.39
C GLU A 135 -12.21 11.50 11.03
N ASP A 136 -11.33 10.89 10.23
CA ASP A 136 -10.18 11.59 9.66
C ASP A 136 -10.68 12.60 8.61
N ILE A 137 -10.57 13.89 8.96
CA ILE A 137 -11.04 15.01 8.15
C ILE A 137 -10.44 15.03 6.73
N TYR A 138 -9.29 14.39 6.53
CA TYR A 138 -8.60 14.32 5.24
C TYR A 138 -8.83 12.99 4.50
N MET A 139 -9.44 11.99 5.12
CA MET A 139 -9.60 10.66 4.52
C MET A 139 -10.40 10.71 3.22
N LEU A 140 -11.48 11.49 3.19
CA LEU A 140 -12.30 11.65 1.99
C LEU A 140 -11.49 12.23 0.81
N ASP A 141 -10.61 13.19 1.08
CA ASP A 141 -9.74 13.81 0.05
C ASP A 141 -8.65 12.85 -0.41
N LYS A 142 -8.04 12.10 0.53
CA LYS A 142 -7.09 11.02 0.20
C LYS A 142 -7.75 9.99 -0.71
N MET A 143 -8.94 9.52 -0.36
CA MET A 143 -9.68 8.54 -1.12
C MET A 143 -10.05 9.02 -2.53
N GLN A 144 -10.55 10.24 -2.66
CA GLN A 144 -10.90 10.83 -3.95
C GLN A 144 -9.67 10.91 -4.86
N SER A 145 -8.57 11.44 -4.34
CA SER A 145 -7.31 11.60 -5.07
C SER A 145 -6.73 10.24 -5.45
N PHE A 146 -6.72 9.29 -4.52
CA PHE A 146 -6.20 7.94 -4.73
C PHE A 146 -7.02 7.17 -5.76
N PHE A 147 -8.35 7.19 -5.64
CA PHE A 147 -9.20 6.50 -6.58
C PHE A 147 -9.07 7.05 -8.01
N LYS A 148 -8.86 8.37 -8.14
CA LYS A 148 -8.65 9.02 -9.44
C LYS A 148 -7.44 8.47 -10.18
N VAL A 149 -6.31 8.25 -9.51
CA VAL A 149 -5.12 7.63 -10.13
C VAL A 149 -5.23 6.10 -10.22
N LEU A 150 -6.00 5.45 -9.33
CA LEU A 150 -6.31 4.02 -9.42
C LEU A 150 -7.19 3.67 -10.63
N GLN A 151 -7.97 4.62 -11.15
CA GLN A 151 -8.69 4.46 -12.42
C GLN A 151 -7.76 4.14 -13.61
N SER A 152 -6.44 4.33 -13.46
CA SER A 152 -5.45 3.88 -14.44
C SER A 152 -5.47 2.37 -14.74
N ILE A 153 -6.10 1.55 -13.88
CA ILE A 153 -6.39 0.12 -14.15
C ILE A 153 -7.29 -0.03 -15.39
N ARG A 154 -8.28 0.86 -15.54
CA ARG A 154 -9.31 0.81 -16.58
C ARG A 154 -9.05 1.80 -17.71
N VAL A 155 -8.65 3.02 -17.37
CA VAL A 155 -8.48 4.13 -18.31
C VAL A 155 -6.99 4.30 -18.60
N PRO A 156 -6.55 4.20 -19.87
CA PRO A 156 -5.16 4.47 -20.22
C PRO A 156 -4.74 5.85 -19.73
N MET A 157 -3.61 5.90 -19.03
CA MET A 157 -3.22 7.06 -18.25
C MET A 157 -1.70 7.21 -18.20
N GLN A 158 -1.18 8.40 -18.43
CA GLN A 158 0.20 8.77 -18.21
C GLN A 158 0.25 9.67 -16.99
N PHE A 159 1.12 9.35 -16.05
CA PHE A 159 1.52 10.26 -14.99
C PHE A 159 2.73 11.03 -15.51
N ALA A 160 2.61 12.34 -15.72
CA ALA A 160 3.58 13.10 -16.53
C ALA A 160 5.00 13.01 -15.96
N ASP A 161 5.17 13.36 -14.68
CA ASP A 161 6.47 13.43 -14.00
C ASP A 161 6.39 12.92 -12.55
N PHE A 162 5.46 12.00 -12.28
CA PHE A 162 5.28 11.40 -10.95
C PHE A 162 4.85 9.94 -11.05
N MET A 163 5.03 9.19 -9.96
CA MET A 163 4.38 7.90 -9.75
C MET A 163 3.50 8.04 -8.51
N PRO A 164 2.20 7.67 -8.52
CA PRO A 164 1.29 7.90 -7.38
C PRO A 164 1.58 7.01 -6.15
N CYS A 165 2.81 6.55 -6.00
CA CYS A 165 3.31 5.81 -4.86
C CYS A 165 4.85 5.80 -4.82
N SER A 166 5.37 5.66 -3.62
CA SER A 166 6.72 5.19 -3.33
C SER A 166 6.67 3.71 -3.13
N VAL A 167 7.47 2.96 -3.90
CA VAL A 167 7.61 1.51 -3.73
C VAL A 167 9.06 1.14 -3.45
N PHE A 168 9.23 0.29 -2.45
CA PHE A 168 10.47 -0.34 -2.05
C PHE A 168 10.34 -1.86 -2.25
N ILE A 169 11.37 -2.45 -2.87
CA ILE A 169 11.47 -3.89 -3.10
C ILE A 169 12.76 -4.33 -2.42
N ALA A 170 12.62 -4.99 -1.28
CA ALA A 170 13.75 -5.44 -0.47
C ALA A 170 13.90 -6.97 -0.58
N PRO A 171 15.07 -7.48 -1.00
CA PRO A 171 15.36 -8.90 -0.84
C PRO A 171 15.54 -9.21 0.64
N LEU A 172 15.09 -10.40 1.04
CA LEU A 172 15.20 -10.89 2.41
C LEU A 172 16.13 -12.10 2.47
N GLN A 173 16.85 -12.22 3.57
CA GLN A 173 17.48 -13.47 3.94
C GLN A 173 16.41 -14.51 4.27
N PRO A 174 16.65 -15.80 4.02
CA PRO A 174 15.75 -16.86 4.44
C PRO A 174 15.52 -16.81 5.95
N ASP A 175 14.27 -17.01 6.35
CA ASP A 175 13.84 -17.03 7.75
C ASP A 175 12.91 -18.22 7.93
N ALA A 176 13.41 -19.28 8.57
CA ALA A 176 12.65 -20.52 8.77
C ALA A 176 11.50 -20.35 9.78
N ASP A 177 11.59 -19.34 10.64
CA ASP A 177 10.65 -19.09 11.74
C ASP A 177 9.56 -18.08 11.37
N SER A 178 9.59 -17.53 10.15
CA SER A 178 8.62 -16.56 9.65
C SER A 178 7.82 -17.14 8.48
N PRO A 179 6.50 -16.86 8.42
CA PRO A 179 5.68 -17.33 7.32
C PRO A 179 6.19 -16.80 5.97
N ALA A 180 5.97 -17.60 4.93
CA ALA A 180 6.35 -17.24 3.57
C ALA A 180 5.49 -16.09 3.00
N PHE A 181 4.33 -15.82 3.60
CA PHE A 181 3.50 -14.66 3.29
C PHE A 181 3.21 -13.86 4.55
N GLU A 182 3.41 -12.56 4.48
CA GLU A 182 2.99 -11.60 5.50
C GLU A 182 2.33 -10.41 4.78
N PHE A 183 1.25 -9.90 5.35
CA PHE A 183 0.55 -8.72 4.87
C PHE A 183 0.41 -7.74 6.02
N ARG A 184 0.61 -6.45 5.73
CA ARG A 184 0.35 -5.37 6.66
C ARG A 184 -0.09 -4.13 5.91
N ASP A 185 -1.02 -3.40 6.48
CA ASP A 185 -1.47 -2.11 6.00
C ASP A 185 -1.57 -1.10 7.13
N ASP A 186 -1.64 0.17 6.74
CA ASP A 186 -2.13 1.25 7.58
C ASP A 186 -2.94 2.17 6.65
N LEU A 187 -4.26 2.05 6.77
CA LEU A 187 -5.21 2.74 5.91
C LEU A 187 -5.16 4.26 6.09
N HIS A 188 -4.74 4.77 7.25
CA HIS A 188 -4.64 6.20 7.51
C HIS A 188 -3.43 6.82 6.81
N THR A 189 -2.30 6.11 6.80
CA THR A 189 -1.04 6.56 6.19
C THR A 189 -0.84 6.06 4.76
N MET A 190 -1.87 5.42 4.17
CA MET A 190 -1.84 4.87 2.82
C MET A 190 -0.75 3.81 2.61
N MET A 191 -0.34 3.15 3.69
CA MET A 191 0.73 2.17 3.67
C MET A 191 0.22 0.76 3.41
N ILE A 192 0.98 0.00 2.63
CA ILE A 192 0.77 -1.42 2.39
C ILE A 192 2.12 -2.11 2.25
N SER A 193 2.26 -3.29 2.84
CA SER A 193 3.41 -4.16 2.65
C SER A 193 3.00 -5.61 2.51
N ILE A 194 3.74 -6.31 1.64
CA ILE A 194 3.54 -7.71 1.32
C ILE A 194 4.90 -8.39 1.31
N LYS A 195 5.09 -9.38 2.17
CA LYS A 195 6.19 -10.34 2.07
C LYS A 195 5.72 -11.53 1.25
N GLN A 196 6.52 -11.94 0.27
CA GLN A 196 6.33 -13.14 -0.54
C GLN A 196 7.65 -13.90 -0.68
N GLY A 197 7.77 -15.00 0.05
CA GLY A 197 9.01 -15.74 0.22
C GLY A 197 10.12 -14.84 0.74
N ASN A 198 11.14 -14.63 -0.10
CA ASN A 198 12.33 -13.83 0.23
C ASN A 198 12.27 -12.42 -0.38
N THR A 199 11.09 -11.90 -0.74
CA THR A 199 10.91 -10.53 -1.22
C THR A 199 9.91 -9.80 -0.36
N LEU A 200 10.27 -8.61 0.10
CA LEU A 200 9.38 -7.68 0.78
C LEU A 200 9.06 -6.52 -0.15
N LEU A 201 7.77 -6.28 -0.37
CA LEU A 201 7.23 -5.11 -1.04
C LEU A 201 6.71 -4.17 0.04
N VAL A 202 7.13 -2.91 0.03
CA VAL A 202 6.59 -1.86 0.91
C VAL A 202 6.20 -0.68 0.04
N SER A 203 4.99 -0.16 0.19
CA SER A 203 4.51 0.97 -0.59
C SER A 203 3.77 1.98 0.28
N CYS A 204 4.06 3.26 0.05
CA CYS A 204 3.17 4.36 0.44
C CYS A 204 2.40 4.76 -0.80
N LEU A 205 1.09 4.55 -0.80
CA LEU A 205 0.21 4.96 -1.89
C LEU A 205 -0.14 6.44 -1.73
N LEU A 206 -0.40 7.12 -2.85
CA LEU A 206 -0.78 8.55 -2.87
C LEU A 206 0.31 9.53 -2.41
N ASP A 207 1.58 9.15 -2.36
CA ASP A 207 2.65 10.07 -1.93
C ASP A 207 3.46 10.67 -3.09
N ASN A 208 3.12 10.37 -4.35
CA ASN A 208 3.85 10.82 -5.54
C ASN A 208 5.35 10.48 -5.60
N GLY A 209 5.82 9.47 -4.86
CA GLY A 209 7.25 9.14 -4.79
C GLY A 209 8.05 9.98 -3.79
N ILE A 210 7.39 10.89 -3.05
CA ILE A 210 8.03 11.79 -2.08
C ILE A 210 8.74 11.00 -0.99
N LEU A 211 8.11 9.95 -0.48
CA LEU A 211 8.67 9.15 0.62
C LEU A 211 9.95 8.44 0.18
N LYS A 212 9.99 7.92 -1.04
CA LYS A 212 11.17 7.28 -1.62
C LYS A 212 12.30 8.28 -1.77
N GLU A 213 12.05 9.49 -2.25
CA GLU A 213 13.09 10.51 -2.34
C GLU A 213 13.60 10.92 -0.94
N ALA A 214 12.67 11.19 -0.01
CA ALA A 214 13.02 11.57 1.36
C ALA A 214 13.86 10.51 2.09
N LEU A 215 13.57 9.23 1.85
CA LEU A 215 14.27 8.10 2.45
C LEU A 215 15.48 7.62 1.63
N HIS A 216 15.96 8.38 0.62
CA HIS A 216 17.09 7.97 -0.21
C HIS A 216 18.31 7.52 0.61
N ARG A 217 18.64 8.23 1.69
CA ARG A 217 19.76 7.88 2.57
C ARG A 217 19.57 6.55 3.31
N LEU A 218 18.32 6.14 3.55
CA LEU A 218 17.98 4.85 4.15
C LEU A 218 18.07 3.72 3.13
N TRP A 219 17.35 3.81 2.01
CA TRP A 219 17.19 2.67 1.11
C TRP A 219 18.34 2.51 0.10
N HIS A 220 18.98 3.60 -0.33
CA HIS A 220 20.03 3.52 -1.35
C HIS A 220 21.19 2.61 -0.91
N PRO A 221 21.73 2.69 0.31
CA PRO A 221 22.78 1.78 0.80
C PRO A 221 22.36 0.31 0.91
N LEU A 222 21.05 0.01 0.89
CA LEU A 222 20.49 -1.34 0.96
C LEU A 222 20.33 -1.97 -0.43
N THR A 223 20.53 -1.20 -1.50
CA THR A 223 20.42 -1.69 -2.88
C THR A 223 21.34 -2.88 -3.09
N GLY A 224 20.76 -4.01 -3.51
CA GLY A 224 21.48 -5.27 -3.73
C GLY A 224 21.80 -6.08 -2.47
N LYS A 225 21.32 -5.64 -1.29
CA LYS A 225 21.54 -6.35 -0.02
C LYS A 225 20.27 -7.07 0.42
N ALA A 226 20.41 -8.35 0.73
CA ALA A 226 19.33 -9.11 1.34
C ALA A 226 19.28 -8.83 2.84
N LEU A 227 18.15 -8.28 3.31
CA LEU A 227 17.95 -7.88 4.69
C LEU A 227 17.65 -9.09 5.56
N TYR A 228 18.29 -9.16 6.73
CA TYR A 228 17.86 -10.06 7.78
C TYR A 228 16.49 -9.65 8.34
N PRO A 229 15.74 -10.56 8.97
CA PRO A 229 14.37 -10.25 9.36
C PRO A 229 14.23 -9.05 10.34
N LYS A 230 15.16 -8.90 11.30
CA LYS A 230 15.21 -7.71 12.18
C LYS A 230 15.53 -6.41 11.42
N GLN A 231 16.37 -6.49 10.37
CA GLN A 231 16.66 -5.35 9.49
C GLN A 231 15.46 -4.98 8.63
N ALA A 232 14.72 -5.98 8.14
CA ALA A 232 13.48 -5.76 7.41
C ALA A 232 12.37 -5.16 8.30
N ALA A 233 12.31 -5.54 9.57
CA ALA A 233 11.42 -4.94 10.56
C ALA A 233 11.77 -3.46 10.82
N GLU A 234 13.06 -3.15 11.00
CA GLU A 234 13.52 -1.75 11.13
C GLU A 234 13.23 -0.93 9.87
N PHE A 235 13.51 -1.50 8.70
CA PHE A 235 13.25 -0.83 7.42
C PHE A 235 11.77 -0.48 7.27
N GLN A 236 10.87 -1.43 7.55
CA GLN A 236 9.43 -1.19 7.55
C GLN A 236 9.03 -0.13 8.57
N ALA A 237 9.55 -0.20 9.80
CA ALA A 237 9.24 0.78 10.84
C ALA A 237 9.61 2.20 10.42
N GLN A 238 10.79 2.39 9.81
CA GLN A 238 11.22 3.70 9.31
C GLN A 238 10.35 4.20 8.15
N VAL A 239 9.98 3.33 7.21
CA VAL A 239 9.13 3.70 6.07
C VAL A 239 7.70 4.05 6.54
N TYR A 240 7.08 3.20 7.37
CA TYR A 240 5.74 3.45 7.91
C TYR A 240 5.70 4.71 8.78
N TYR A 241 6.71 4.93 9.63
CA TYR A 241 6.75 6.12 10.46
C TYR A 241 7.00 7.39 9.63
N ALA A 242 7.84 7.33 8.59
CA ALA A 242 8.00 8.45 7.68
C ALA A 242 6.71 8.76 6.90
N ALA A 243 5.91 7.75 6.54
CA ALA A 243 4.58 7.95 5.95
C ALA A 243 3.61 8.60 6.94
N TYR A 244 3.66 8.23 8.23
CA TYR A 244 2.90 8.90 9.28
C TYR A 244 3.23 10.38 9.43
N LEU A 245 4.48 10.77 9.16
CA LEU A 245 4.89 12.17 9.19
C LEU A 245 4.51 12.96 7.93
N LEU A 246 4.14 12.29 6.84
CA LEU A 246 3.78 12.96 5.58
C LEU A 246 2.53 13.83 5.79
N ASN A 247 2.66 15.12 5.53
CA ASN A 247 1.63 16.11 5.83
C ASN A 247 1.06 16.77 4.55
N VAL A 248 1.09 16.04 3.44
CA VAL A 248 0.62 16.54 2.13
C VAL A 248 -0.24 15.49 1.46
N ILE A 249 -1.27 15.95 0.73
CA ILE A 249 -2.12 15.12 -0.12
C ILE A 249 -1.99 15.68 -1.53
N PRO A 250 -1.40 14.94 -2.48
CA PRO A 250 -1.27 15.43 -3.82
C PRO A 250 -2.62 15.56 -4.52
N GLU A 251 -2.80 16.67 -5.21
CA GLU A 251 -3.92 16.88 -6.11
C GLU A 251 -3.53 16.47 -7.54
N TYR A 252 -4.51 15.96 -8.29
CA TYR A 252 -4.28 15.51 -9.66
C TYR A 252 -5.19 16.25 -10.65
N PHE A 253 -4.61 16.66 -11.77
CA PHE A 253 -5.31 17.39 -12.83
C PHE A 253 -5.20 16.62 -14.13
N VAL A 254 -6.34 16.40 -14.80
CA VAL A 254 -6.35 15.75 -16.12
C VAL A 254 -6.13 16.85 -17.16
N ARG A 255 -5.11 16.73 -18.00
CA ARG A 255 -4.90 17.66 -19.12
C ARG A 255 -6.11 17.64 -20.06
N PRO A 256 -6.43 18.77 -20.72
CA PRO A 256 -7.53 18.81 -21.68
C PRO A 256 -7.43 17.73 -22.76
N VAL A 257 -8.45 16.87 -22.84
CA VAL A 257 -8.50 15.72 -23.76
C VAL A 257 -8.92 16.19 -25.16
N LYS A 258 -8.14 15.79 -26.18
CA LYS A 258 -8.44 16.05 -27.59
C LYS A 258 -9.08 14.81 -28.25
N PRO A 259 -9.85 14.97 -29.33
CA PRO A 259 -10.50 13.84 -30.02
C PRO A 259 -9.55 12.74 -30.51
N SER A 260 -8.27 13.06 -30.75
CA SER A 260 -7.24 12.12 -31.20
C SER A 260 -6.56 11.34 -30.07
N ASP A 261 -6.80 11.71 -28.81
CA ASP A 261 -6.08 11.13 -27.68
C ASP A 261 -6.60 9.72 -27.37
N ASP A 262 -5.69 8.81 -27.07
CA ASP A 262 -5.96 7.43 -26.68
C ASP A 262 -5.69 7.16 -25.20
N MET A 263 -5.20 8.17 -24.48
CA MET A 263 -4.92 8.12 -23.04
C MET A 263 -5.08 9.49 -22.37
N LEU A 264 -5.32 9.46 -21.07
CA LEU A 264 -5.28 10.66 -20.22
C LEU A 264 -3.83 10.97 -19.84
N VAL A 265 -3.49 12.25 -19.73
CA VAL A 265 -2.25 12.72 -19.12
C VAL A 265 -2.60 13.47 -17.85
N LEU A 266 -2.01 13.07 -16.73
CA LEU A 266 -2.22 13.72 -15.44
C LEU A 266 -0.98 14.52 -15.04
N ASP A 267 -1.24 15.71 -14.55
CA ASP A 267 -0.31 16.52 -13.77
C ASP A 267 -0.69 16.43 -12.29
N THR A 268 0.23 16.82 -11.42
CA THR A 268 0.00 16.86 -9.98
C THR A 268 0.54 18.15 -9.38
N LEU A 269 -0.12 18.63 -8.34
CA LEU A 269 0.32 19.73 -7.51
C LEU A 269 0.25 19.31 -6.04
N ILE A 270 1.14 19.89 -5.24
CA ILE A 270 1.11 19.80 -3.78
C ILE A 270 0.94 21.24 -3.32
N ASP A 271 -0.27 21.58 -2.85
CA ASP A 271 -0.73 22.97 -2.78
C ASP A 271 -0.23 23.74 -1.55
N ASP A 272 0.83 23.28 -0.88
CA ASP A 272 1.33 23.95 0.33
C ASP A 272 2.82 24.27 0.25
N ILE A 273 3.12 25.44 -0.30
CA ILE A 273 4.47 26.03 -0.36
C ILE A 273 4.91 26.57 1.01
N THR A 274 4.01 26.56 2.02
CA THR A 274 4.27 27.11 3.36
C THR A 274 4.35 26.06 4.47
N ALA A 275 3.64 24.93 4.33
CA ALA A 275 3.75 23.81 5.26
C ALA A 275 4.94 22.91 4.93
N SER A 276 5.50 22.31 5.99
CA SER A 276 6.52 21.28 5.83
C SER A 276 5.88 20.02 5.22
N VAL A 277 6.49 19.46 4.18
CA VAL A 277 6.07 18.20 3.55
C VAL A 277 5.99 17.06 4.59
N PHE A 278 6.88 17.10 5.59
CA PHE A 278 6.88 16.18 6.72
C PHE A 278 6.75 16.94 8.04
N ASN A 279 5.93 16.42 8.94
CA ASN A 279 5.98 16.79 10.35
C ASN A 279 7.37 16.44 10.94
N PRO A 280 7.83 17.18 11.97
CA PRO A 280 9.11 16.89 12.61
C PRO A 280 9.16 15.45 13.15
N TRP A 281 10.28 14.77 12.93
CA TRP A 281 10.50 13.43 13.45
C TRP A 281 10.47 13.42 14.98
N GLN A 282 9.64 12.54 15.56
CA GLN A 282 9.56 12.34 17.01
C GLN A 282 10.04 10.94 17.36
N LEU A 283 11.11 10.88 18.15
CA LEU A 283 11.73 9.62 18.54
C LEU A 283 10.73 8.67 19.22
N SER A 284 9.84 9.17 20.08
CA SER A 284 8.81 8.37 20.75
C SER A 284 7.83 7.70 19.78
N GLY A 285 7.40 8.42 18.73
CA GLY A 285 6.50 7.87 17.71
C GLY A 285 7.19 6.79 16.88
N TYR A 286 8.43 7.03 16.48
CA TYR A 286 9.25 6.02 15.80
C TYR A 286 9.44 4.77 16.67
N THR A 287 9.78 4.93 17.94
CA THR A 287 10.00 3.80 18.86
C THR A 287 8.76 2.92 19.00
N GLN A 288 7.56 3.50 19.10
CA GLN A 288 6.32 2.72 19.17
C GLN A 288 6.08 1.91 17.88
N MET A 289 6.28 2.52 16.71
CA MET A 289 6.20 1.82 15.43
C MET A 289 7.22 0.68 15.36
N PHE A 290 8.45 0.93 15.80
CA PHE A 290 9.52 -0.05 15.73
C PHE A 290 9.33 -1.21 16.72
N GLU A 291 8.86 -0.94 17.93
CA GLU A 291 8.48 -1.95 18.91
C GLU A 291 7.41 -2.90 18.36
N GLU A 292 6.35 -2.38 17.71
CA GLU A 292 5.31 -3.23 17.12
C GLU A 292 5.87 -4.12 15.99
N MET A 293 6.80 -3.62 15.18
CA MET A 293 7.48 -4.42 14.15
C MET A 293 8.41 -5.49 14.75
N LEU A 294 8.92 -5.27 15.97
CA LEU A 294 9.82 -6.19 16.66
C LEU A 294 9.13 -7.13 17.66
N LYS A 295 7.81 -7.05 17.79
CA LYS A 295 7.02 -7.78 18.79
C LYS A 295 7.30 -9.28 18.84
N ARG A 296 7.55 -9.91 17.68
CA ARG A 296 7.86 -11.35 17.60
C ARG A 296 9.17 -11.75 18.29
N TRP A 297 10.10 -10.81 18.48
CA TRP A 297 11.34 -11.01 19.24
C TRP A 297 11.25 -10.52 20.68
N GLY A 298 10.11 -9.96 21.10
CA GLY A 298 9.93 -9.44 22.46
C GLY A 298 10.78 -8.20 22.78
N ILE A 299 11.32 -7.51 21.77
CA ILE A 299 12.12 -6.29 21.97
C ILE A 299 11.19 -5.12 22.23
N THR A 300 11.43 -4.43 23.35
CA THR A 300 10.57 -3.37 23.87
C THR A 300 11.09 -1.96 23.56
N ALA A 301 10.23 -0.95 23.71
CA ALA A 301 10.61 0.45 23.62
C ALA A 301 11.78 0.82 24.56
N THR A 302 11.84 0.19 25.74
CA THR A 302 12.91 0.40 26.72
C THR A 302 14.27 -0.03 26.16
N GLU A 303 14.32 -1.17 25.46
CA GLU A 303 15.54 -1.68 24.84
C GLU A 303 15.93 -0.83 23.63
N ILE A 304 14.95 -0.42 22.81
CA ILE A 304 15.18 0.46 21.65
C ILE A 304 15.82 1.79 22.10
N LEU A 305 15.38 2.33 23.23
CA LEU A 305 15.80 3.63 23.76
C LEU A 305 16.89 3.55 24.84
N GLN A 306 17.62 2.44 24.93
CA GLN A 306 18.72 2.32 25.89
C GLN A 306 19.78 3.43 25.71
N ASP A 307 20.06 3.82 24.47
CA ASP A 307 20.77 5.07 24.12
C ASP A 307 19.85 5.94 23.25
N PRO A 308 19.17 6.97 23.80
CA PRO A 308 18.28 7.81 23.02
C PRO A 308 18.95 8.64 21.93
N LEU A 309 20.28 8.87 22.02
CA LEU A 309 21.03 9.56 20.98
C LEU A 309 21.36 8.62 19.81
N HIS A 310 21.44 7.31 20.08
CA HIS A 310 21.66 6.26 19.10
C HIS A 310 20.68 5.11 19.35
N PRO A 311 19.39 5.28 19.00
CA PRO A 311 18.41 4.22 19.18
C PRO A 311 18.88 2.93 18.52
N LEU A 312 18.44 1.80 19.08
CA LEU A 312 18.78 0.48 18.55
C LEU A 312 18.59 0.45 17.03
N SER A 313 19.63 0.01 16.31
CA SER A 313 19.57 -0.22 14.86
C SER A 313 20.15 -1.58 14.53
N PHE A 314 19.48 -2.31 13.65
CA PHE A 314 19.88 -3.56 13.05
C PHE A 314 20.44 -3.38 11.64
N ILE A 315 20.07 -2.31 10.95
CA ILE A 315 20.52 -1.99 9.59
C ILE A 315 21.94 -1.41 9.62
N PHE A 316 22.18 -0.39 10.43
CA PHE A 316 23.45 0.35 10.43
C PHE A 316 24.19 0.22 11.78
N ASP A 317 25.52 0.24 11.73
CA ASP A 317 26.38 0.41 12.90
C ASP A 317 26.51 1.89 13.29
N ALA A 318 27.20 2.17 14.40
CA ALA A 318 27.41 3.54 14.88
C ALA A 318 28.22 4.43 13.92
N ALA A 319 28.95 3.84 12.95
CA ALA A 319 29.66 4.55 11.90
C ALA A 319 28.83 4.71 10.62
N GLY A 320 27.58 4.22 10.60
CA GLY A 320 26.68 4.27 9.44
C GLY A 320 26.93 3.18 8.40
N ASN A 321 27.76 2.17 8.69
CA ASN A 321 27.97 1.04 7.79
C ASN A 321 26.85 0.02 7.96
N PHE A 322 26.45 -0.62 6.86
CA PHE A 322 25.46 -1.69 6.91
C PHE A 322 26.01 -2.92 7.65
N LYS A 323 25.18 -3.54 8.47
CA LYS A 323 25.51 -4.76 9.21
C LYS A 323 25.30 -5.99 8.32
N ASP A 324 26.39 -6.52 7.75
CA ASP A 324 26.35 -7.70 6.86
C ASP A 324 26.13 -9.04 7.57
N LYS A 325 26.01 -9.06 8.90
CA LYS A 325 25.80 -10.27 9.71
C LYS A 325 24.43 -10.26 10.34
N GLU A 326 23.87 -11.45 10.54
CA GLU A 326 22.60 -11.61 11.24
C GLU A 326 22.66 -10.92 12.62
N PRO A 327 21.76 -9.97 12.89
CA PRO A 327 21.74 -9.29 14.17
C PRO A 327 21.29 -10.24 15.29
N ALA A 328 22.07 -10.25 16.38
CA ALA A 328 21.76 -11.00 17.60
C ALA A 328 20.36 -10.69 18.14
#